data_AF-A0A659RJY3-F1
#
_entry.id   AF-A0A659RJY3-F1
#
_cell.length_a   1.000
_cell.length_b   1.000
_cell.length_c   1.000
_cell.angle_alpha   90.00
_cell.angle_beta   90.00
_cell.angle_gamma   90.00
#
_symmetry.space_group_name_H-M   'P 1'
#
loop_
_entity.id
_entity.type
_entity.pdbx_description
1 polymer ?
#
loop_
_entity_poly.entity_id
_entity_poly.type
_entity_poly.pdbx_seq_one_letter_code
_entity_poly.pdbx_strand_id
1 'polypeptide(L)'
;HPPLADVAGWDDPNDEAAELREYLREPSRFQKLGGKIPKGVLMVGPPGTGNPLLAKAIAGEAKVPFFTISGSDFVEMFVGVGASRVRDMFEQAKKAAPCIIFIDEIDAVGRQRGAGLGGGHDEREQTLNQMLVEMDGFEGNEGIIVIAATNRPDVLDPALLRPGRFDRQVVVGLPDVRGREQILKVHMRRVPLATDIDAAIIARGTPGFSGADLANLVNEAALFAARGNKRVVSMVEFEKAKDKIMMGAERRAMVMTEAQKESTAYHEAGHAIIGRLVPEHDPVHKVTIIPRGRALGVTFFLPEGDAISASRQKLESQISTLSGGRLAEEIIYGVEHVSTGASNDIKVATNLARNMVTQWGFSEKLGPLLYAEEEGEVFLGRSVAKAKHMSDETARIIDQEVKALIERNYNRARQILTDNMDILHAMKDALMKYETIDAPQIDDLMARREVRPPAGWEDPNGTNNSDSNGTPQAPRPVDEPRTPNPGNTMSEQLGDK
;
A
#
# COMPACT_ATOMS: atom_id res chain seq x y z
N HIS A 1 17.97 -19.54 -5.23
CA HIS A 1 16.91 -18.99 -4.38
C HIS A 1 17.25 -17.53 -4.09
N PRO A 2 16.27 -16.60 -4.04
CA PRO A 2 16.56 -15.25 -3.58
C PRO A 2 17.11 -15.32 -2.15
N PRO A 3 18.20 -14.60 -1.81
CA PRO A 3 18.69 -14.48 -0.44
C PRO A 3 17.62 -13.82 0.45
N LEU A 4 17.62 -14.10 1.77
CA LEU A 4 16.71 -13.42 2.72
C LEU A 4 16.91 -11.91 2.72
N ALA A 5 18.09 -11.43 2.34
CA ALA A 5 18.37 -10.00 2.11
C ALA A 5 17.50 -9.35 1.03
N ASP A 6 16.88 -10.14 0.14
CA ASP A 6 15.91 -9.67 -0.85
C ASP A 6 14.46 -9.68 -0.30
N VAL A 7 14.25 -10.19 0.91
CA VAL A 7 12.98 -10.15 1.66
C VAL A 7 13.10 -9.06 2.73
N ALA A 8 12.71 -7.84 2.36
CA ALA A 8 12.82 -6.67 3.21
C ALA A 8 11.47 -6.29 3.83
N GLY A 9 11.51 -5.46 4.88
CA GLY A 9 10.33 -4.81 5.45
C GLY A 9 9.61 -5.53 6.58
N TRP A 10 10.32 -6.45 7.24
CA TRP A 10 9.81 -7.24 8.36
C TRP A 10 10.90 -7.33 9.43
N ASP A 11 10.73 -6.68 10.58
CA ASP A 11 11.69 -6.84 11.69
C ASP A 11 11.24 -8.00 12.63
N ASP A 12 9.94 -8.14 12.91
CA ASP A 12 9.39 -9.15 13.85
C ASP A 12 9.30 -10.60 13.30
N PRO A 13 8.72 -10.86 12.10
CA PRO A 13 8.69 -12.22 11.53
C PRO A 13 10.09 -12.79 11.28
N ASN A 14 11.11 -11.94 11.22
CA ASN A 14 12.49 -12.35 11.04
C ASN A 14 13.01 -13.13 12.26
N ASP A 15 12.51 -12.91 13.47
CA ASP A 15 12.93 -13.67 14.65
C ASP A 15 12.37 -15.10 14.64
N GLU A 16 11.07 -15.26 14.34
CA GLU A 16 10.45 -16.60 14.21
C GLU A 16 10.95 -17.34 12.96
N ALA A 17 11.13 -16.63 11.84
CA ALA A 17 11.74 -17.19 10.64
C ALA A 17 13.23 -17.53 10.86
N ALA A 18 13.96 -16.73 11.64
CA ALA A 18 15.33 -17.03 12.04
C ALA A 18 15.40 -18.26 12.94
N GLU A 19 14.44 -18.44 13.85
CA GLU A 19 14.30 -19.66 14.67
C GLU A 19 14.09 -20.88 13.76
N LEU A 20 13.14 -20.83 12.82
CA LEU A 20 12.90 -21.90 11.84
C LEU A 20 14.14 -22.21 10.98
N ARG A 21 14.90 -21.18 10.60
CA ARG A 21 16.17 -21.32 9.88
C ARG A 21 17.23 -22.00 10.74
N GLU A 22 17.47 -21.52 11.96
CA GLU A 22 18.47 -22.09 12.87
C GLU A 22 18.12 -23.54 13.19
N TYR A 23 16.83 -23.82 13.32
CA TYR A 23 16.27 -25.14 13.48
C TYR A 23 16.62 -26.09 12.32
N LEU A 24 16.36 -25.68 11.08
CA LEU A 24 16.66 -26.49 9.89
C LEU A 24 18.16 -26.69 9.66
N ARG A 25 18.98 -25.71 10.05
CA ARG A 25 20.43 -25.75 9.88
C ARG A 25 21.11 -26.66 10.91
N GLU A 26 20.67 -26.61 12.17
CA GLU A 26 21.25 -27.40 13.27
C GLU A 26 20.19 -28.11 14.14
N PRO A 27 19.44 -29.10 13.60
CA PRO A 27 18.37 -29.79 14.35
C PRO A 27 18.88 -30.45 15.65
N SER A 28 20.10 -30.99 15.61
CA SER A 28 20.72 -31.71 16.74
C SER A 28 20.91 -30.85 17.99
N ARG A 29 21.06 -29.52 17.84
CA ARG A 29 21.23 -28.59 18.96
C ARG A 29 19.94 -28.47 19.77
N PHE A 30 18.80 -28.39 19.09
CA PHE A 30 17.48 -28.30 19.72
C PHE A 30 17.05 -29.64 20.33
N GLN A 31 17.31 -30.76 19.64
CA GLN A 31 16.99 -32.11 20.13
C GLN A 31 17.74 -32.46 21.42
N LYS A 32 19.01 -32.05 21.56
CA LYS A 32 19.81 -32.27 22.78
C LYS A 32 19.22 -31.62 24.03
N LEU A 33 18.47 -30.52 23.84
CA LEU A 33 17.80 -29.79 24.91
C LEU A 33 16.33 -30.24 25.11
N GLY A 34 15.88 -31.26 24.37
CA GLY A 34 14.50 -31.75 24.42
C GLY A 34 13.50 -30.90 23.63
N GLY A 35 13.97 -29.95 22.82
CA GLY A 35 13.13 -29.16 21.93
C GLY A 35 12.53 -30.03 20.83
N LYS A 36 11.22 -29.85 20.56
CA LYS A 36 10.51 -30.54 19.47
C LYS A 36 10.47 -29.63 18.23
N ILE A 37 10.65 -30.22 17.05
CA ILE A 37 10.39 -29.54 15.78
C ILE A 37 8.93 -29.06 15.77
N PRO A 38 8.64 -27.81 15.40
CA PRO A 38 7.30 -27.48 14.92
C PRO A 38 7.05 -28.26 13.62
N LYS A 39 5.94 -28.99 13.56
CA LYS A 39 5.58 -29.77 12.38
C LYS A 39 4.99 -28.89 11.29
N GLY A 40 4.30 -27.82 11.69
CA GLY A 40 3.58 -26.94 10.78
C GLY A 40 3.60 -25.49 11.22
N VAL A 41 3.85 -24.61 10.25
CA VAL A 41 3.82 -23.16 10.42
C VAL A 41 2.73 -22.59 9.52
N LEU A 42 1.77 -21.86 10.11
CA LEU A 42 0.75 -21.15 9.36
C LEU A 42 1.15 -19.66 9.25
N MET A 43 1.43 -19.21 8.03
CA MET A 43 1.64 -17.81 7.70
C MET A 43 0.29 -17.16 7.42
N VAL A 44 -0.07 -16.18 8.23
CA VAL A 44 -1.34 -15.47 8.13
C VAL A 44 -1.06 -14.04 7.71
N GLY A 45 -1.62 -13.61 6.59
CA GLY A 45 -1.39 -12.25 6.13
C GLY A 45 -2.24 -11.83 4.94
N PRO A 46 -2.45 -10.52 4.74
CA PRO A 46 -3.05 -10.01 3.51
C PRO A 46 -2.31 -10.50 2.26
N PRO A 47 -2.99 -10.58 1.10
CA PRO A 47 -2.33 -10.92 -0.15
C PRO A 47 -1.24 -9.89 -0.51
N GLY A 48 -0.19 -10.34 -1.21
CA GLY A 48 0.88 -9.44 -1.69
C GLY A 48 1.93 -9.04 -0.65
N THR A 49 1.86 -9.57 0.57
CA THR A 49 2.80 -9.30 1.67
C THR A 49 4.10 -10.11 1.58
N GLY A 50 4.13 -11.13 0.73
CA GLY A 50 5.33 -11.90 0.45
C GLY A 50 5.43 -13.24 1.18
N ASN A 51 4.31 -13.81 1.68
CA ASN A 51 4.30 -15.14 2.32
C ASN A 51 5.04 -16.23 1.49
N PRO A 52 4.77 -16.40 0.18
CA PRO A 52 5.49 -17.39 -0.63
C PRO A 52 6.98 -17.06 -0.79
N LEU A 53 7.32 -15.76 -0.84
CA LEU A 53 8.69 -15.29 -0.97
C LEU A 53 9.49 -15.56 0.31
N LEU A 54 8.89 -15.33 1.48
CA LEU A 54 9.48 -15.60 2.79
C LEU A 54 9.75 -17.10 2.97
N ALA A 55 8.77 -17.95 2.70
CA ALA A 55 8.94 -19.40 2.77
C ALA A 55 10.07 -19.90 1.84
N LYS A 56 10.14 -19.35 0.62
CA LYS A 56 11.19 -19.67 -0.35
C LYS A 56 12.57 -19.17 0.09
N ALA A 57 12.64 -18.04 0.79
CA ALA A 57 13.89 -17.49 1.33
C ALA A 57 14.40 -18.35 2.50
N ILE A 58 13.54 -18.76 3.43
CA ILE A 58 13.88 -19.68 4.53
C ILE A 58 14.50 -20.97 3.97
N ALA A 59 13.88 -21.57 2.94
CA ALA A 59 14.41 -22.77 2.29
C ALA A 59 15.77 -22.53 1.62
N GLY A 60 15.92 -21.39 0.95
CA GLY A 60 17.16 -20.99 0.30
C GLY A 60 18.33 -20.81 1.28
N GLU A 61 18.08 -20.22 2.45
CA GLU A 61 19.09 -20.05 3.50
C GLU A 61 19.43 -21.35 4.22
N ALA A 62 18.42 -22.18 4.51
CA ALA A 62 18.61 -23.50 5.11
C ALA A 62 19.23 -24.52 4.15
N LYS A 63 19.28 -24.22 2.84
CA LYS A 63 19.79 -25.09 1.77
C LYS A 63 19.08 -26.45 1.71
N VAL A 64 17.77 -26.44 1.93
CA VAL A 64 16.90 -27.64 1.86
C VAL A 64 16.01 -27.59 0.62
N PRO A 65 15.57 -28.74 0.07
CA PRO A 65 14.57 -28.76 -0.99
C PRO A 65 13.27 -28.05 -0.59
N PHE A 66 12.66 -27.37 -1.56
CA PHE A 66 11.43 -26.60 -1.38
C PHE A 66 10.36 -27.10 -2.35
N PHE A 67 9.31 -27.74 -1.82
CA PHE A 67 8.13 -28.13 -2.58
C PHE A 67 7.06 -27.05 -2.43
N THR A 68 6.44 -26.66 -3.54
CA THR A 68 5.39 -25.63 -3.55
C THR A 68 4.17 -26.16 -4.27
N ILE A 69 3.01 -26.10 -3.62
CA ILE A 69 1.72 -26.54 -4.17
C ILE A 69 0.66 -25.51 -3.78
N SER A 70 -0.32 -25.28 -4.66
CA SER A 70 -1.48 -24.46 -4.31
C SER A 70 -2.55 -25.30 -3.65
N GLY A 71 -3.22 -24.77 -2.62
CA GLY A 71 -4.38 -25.38 -1.98
C GLY A 71 -5.51 -25.68 -2.98
N SER A 72 -5.62 -24.88 -4.04
CA SER A 72 -6.56 -25.10 -5.14
C SER A 72 -6.27 -26.38 -5.94
N ASP A 73 -5.01 -26.83 -6.01
CA ASP A 73 -4.60 -28.00 -6.81
C ASP A 73 -5.10 -29.32 -6.21
N PHE A 74 -5.61 -29.27 -4.99
CA PHE A 74 -6.19 -30.38 -4.25
C PHE A 74 -7.70 -30.46 -4.37
N VAL A 75 -8.36 -29.47 -4.96
CA VAL A 75 -9.82 -29.43 -5.15
C VAL A 75 -10.15 -29.85 -6.58
N GLU A 76 -10.68 -31.06 -6.73
CA GLU A 76 -10.98 -31.69 -8.02
C GLU A 76 -12.45 -32.16 -8.09
N MET A 77 -12.97 -32.36 -9.31
CA MET A 77 -14.34 -32.86 -9.49
C MET A 77 -14.50 -34.33 -9.10
N PHE A 78 -13.40 -35.08 -9.00
CA PHE A 78 -13.41 -36.51 -8.74
C PHE A 78 -13.04 -36.82 -7.30
N VAL A 79 -13.95 -37.51 -6.59
CA VAL A 79 -13.77 -37.93 -5.20
C VAL A 79 -12.49 -38.76 -5.05
N GLY A 80 -11.65 -38.40 -4.08
CA GLY A 80 -10.43 -39.13 -3.73
C GLY A 80 -9.16 -38.75 -4.51
N VAL A 81 -9.27 -37.93 -5.58
CA VAL A 81 -8.10 -37.45 -6.32
C VAL A 81 -7.25 -36.51 -5.45
N GLY A 82 -7.88 -35.55 -4.78
CA GLY A 82 -7.19 -34.65 -3.86
C GLY A 82 -6.45 -35.40 -2.74
N ALA A 83 -7.11 -36.37 -2.10
CA ALA A 83 -6.49 -37.21 -1.09
C ALA A 83 -5.29 -38.03 -1.61
N SER A 84 -5.35 -38.56 -2.84
CA SER A 84 -4.19 -39.27 -3.42
C SER A 84 -3.01 -38.32 -3.63
N ARG A 85 -3.25 -37.12 -4.17
CA ARG A 85 -2.20 -36.10 -4.39
C ARG A 85 -1.52 -35.70 -3.08
N VAL A 86 -2.29 -35.56 -2.00
CA VAL A 86 -1.75 -35.29 -0.66
C VAL A 86 -0.78 -36.41 -0.25
N ARG A 87 -1.15 -37.68 -0.39
CA ARG A 87 -0.26 -38.81 -0.06
C ARG A 87 1.01 -38.80 -0.91
N ASP A 88 0.87 -38.64 -2.22
CA ASP A 88 2.01 -38.65 -3.14
C ASP A 88 2.99 -37.51 -2.84
N MET A 89 2.47 -36.33 -2.52
CA MET A 89 3.27 -35.18 -2.08
C MET A 89 4.08 -35.51 -0.82
N PHE A 90 3.42 -36.05 0.21
CA PHE A 90 4.08 -36.38 1.47
C PHE A 90 5.09 -37.53 1.30
N GLU A 91 4.83 -38.52 0.45
CA GLU A 91 5.77 -39.60 0.15
C GLU A 91 7.03 -39.07 -0.57
N GLN A 92 6.87 -38.14 -1.51
CA GLN A 92 7.99 -37.47 -2.18
C GLN A 92 8.81 -36.62 -1.19
N ALA A 93 8.14 -35.89 -0.30
CA ALA A 93 8.80 -35.10 0.73
C ALA A 93 9.63 -35.98 1.68
N LYS A 94 9.11 -37.15 2.08
CA LYS A 94 9.83 -38.14 2.91
C LYS A 94 11.11 -38.65 2.23
N LYS A 95 11.09 -38.86 0.91
CA LYS A 95 12.28 -39.27 0.14
C LYS A 95 13.32 -38.15 0.01
N ALA A 96 12.92 -36.89 0.13
CA ALA A 96 13.76 -35.70 -0.02
C ALA A 96 14.09 -35.01 1.31
N ALA A 97 13.79 -35.64 2.46
CA ALA A 97 14.05 -35.10 3.78
C ALA A 97 15.55 -34.86 4.04
N PRO A 98 15.94 -33.76 4.73
CA PRO A 98 15.09 -32.69 5.28
C PRO A 98 14.61 -31.72 4.19
N CYS A 99 13.33 -31.35 4.18
CA CYS A 99 12.74 -30.46 3.19
C CYS A 99 11.61 -29.58 3.76
N ILE A 100 11.22 -28.55 3.00
CA ILE A 100 10.06 -27.71 3.29
C ILE A 100 8.97 -27.99 2.25
N ILE A 101 7.74 -28.18 2.73
CA ILE A 101 6.52 -28.20 1.91
C ILE A 101 5.79 -26.88 2.13
N PHE A 102 5.58 -26.11 1.07
CA PHE A 102 4.80 -24.87 1.09
C PHE A 102 3.45 -25.10 0.41
N ILE A 103 2.37 -24.80 1.15
CA ILE A 103 0.99 -24.87 0.67
C ILE A 103 0.42 -23.45 0.65
N ASP A 104 0.26 -22.87 -0.54
CA ASP A 104 -0.42 -21.57 -0.69
C ASP A 104 -1.94 -21.75 -0.64
N GLU A 105 -2.70 -20.70 -0.31
CA GLU A 105 -4.17 -20.72 -0.29
C GLU A 105 -4.77 -21.95 0.43
N ILE A 106 -4.24 -22.30 1.62
CA ILE A 106 -4.68 -23.50 2.36
C ILE A 106 -6.18 -23.47 2.69
N ASP A 107 -6.81 -22.30 2.72
CA ASP A 107 -8.25 -22.13 2.93
C ASP A 107 -9.12 -22.75 1.83
N ALA A 108 -8.58 -23.01 0.63
CA ALA A 108 -9.28 -23.77 -0.41
C ALA A 108 -9.67 -25.18 0.07
N VAL A 109 -8.75 -25.90 0.72
CA VAL A 109 -8.99 -27.23 1.29
C VAL A 109 -9.32 -27.21 2.78
N GLY A 110 -8.84 -26.20 3.50
CA GLY A 110 -8.85 -26.13 4.97
C GLY A 110 -10.06 -25.46 5.60
N ARG A 111 -10.99 -24.88 4.83
CA ARG A 111 -12.24 -24.29 5.33
C ARG A 111 -13.08 -25.19 6.27
N GLN A 112 -13.60 -24.62 7.33
CA GLN A 112 -14.52 -25.25 8.27
C GLN A 112 -15.82 -25.69 7.59
N ARG A 113 -16.42 -26.77 8.10
CA ARG A 113 -17.71 -27.31 7.65
C ARG A 113 -18.78 -26.22 7.64
N GLY A 114 -19.43 -26.03 6.50
CA GLY A 114 -20.60 -25.15 6.34
C GLY A 114 -21.81 -25.96 5.93
N ALA A 115 -23.00 -25.59 6.40
CA ALA A 115 -24.28 -26.22 6.06
C ALA A 115 -24.73 -25.93 4.60
N GLY A 116 -23.85 -26.16 3.62
CA GLY A 116 -24.18 -26.10 2.20
C GLY A 116 -24.77 -27.43 1.74
N LEU A 117 -26.04 -27.42 1.31
CA LEU A 117 -26.62 -28.54 0.57
C LEU A 117 -25.93 -28.66 -0.80
N GLY A 118 -24.93 -29.52 -0.92
CA GLY A 118 -24.29 -29.84 -2.21
C GLY A 118 -23.06 -30.73 -2.08
N GLY A 119 -23.01 -31.82 -2.84
CA GLY A 119 -22.01 -32.91 -2.75
C GLY A 119 -20.55 -32.57 -3.11
N GLY A 120 -20.17 -31.28 -3.13
CA GLY A 120 -18.75 -30.86 -3.19
C GLY A 120 -18.08 -30.89 -1.81
N HIS A 121 -18.83 -31.14 -0.74
CA HIS A 121 -18.30 -31.20 0.62
C HIS A 121 -17.45 -32.47 0.84
N ASP A 122 -17.81 -33.59 0.21
CA ASP A 122 -17.22 -34.90 0.51
C ASP A 122 -15.77 -35.04 0.02
N GLU A 123 -15.46 -34.52 -1.17
CA GLU A 123 -14.10 -34.55 -1.74
C GLU A 123 -13.13 -33.68 -0.92
N ARG A 124 -13.56 -32.46 -0.63
CA ARG A 124 -12.80 -31.50 0.16
C ARG A 124 -12.56 -31.97 1.59
N GLU A 125 -13.57 -32.58 2.22
CA GLU A 125 -13.42 -33.18 3.54
C GLU A 125 -12.46 -34.39 3.53
N GLN A 126 -12.54 -35.24 2.51
CA GLN A 126 -11.65 -36.38 2.39
C GLN A 126 -10.19 -35.93 2.23
N THR A 127 -9.95 -34.92 1.39
CA THR A 127 -8.62 -34.35 1.16
C THR A 127 -8.08 -33.66 2.41
N LEU A 128 -8.91 -32.90 3.14
CA LEU A 128 -8.55 -32.31 4.43
C LEU A 128 -8.17 -33.38 5.46
N ASN A 129 -9.01 -34.39 5.63
CA ASN A 129 -8.75 -35.48 6.58
C ASN A 129 -7.46 -36.23 6.24
N GLN A 130 -7.19 -36.47 4.96
CA GLN A 130 -5.93 -37.09 4.53
C GLN A 130 -4.73 -36.21 4.91
N MET A 131 -4.81 -34.89 4.72
CA MET A 131 -3.75 -33.97 5.13
C MET A 131 -3.51 -34.02 6.64
N LEU A 132 -4.57 -34.08 7.45
CA LEU A 132 -4.47 -34.23 8.90
C LEU A 132 -3.77 -35.56 9.30
N VAL A 133 -4.11 -36.65 8.63
CA VAL A 133 -3.49 -37.97 8.85
C VAL A 133 -1.99 -37.95 8.52
N GLU A 134 -1.60 -37.32 7.41
CA GLU A 134 -0.18 -37.21 7.04
C GLU A 134 0.61 -36.32 8.01
N MET A 135 0.02 -35.21 8.48
CA MET A 135 0.65 -34.33 9.48
C MET A 135 0.81 -35.02 10.85
N ASP A 136 -0.20 -35.78 11.28
CA ASP A 136 -0.13 -36.54 12.52
C ASP A 136 0.85 -37.72 12.40
N GLY A 137 0.96 -38.31 11.20
CA GLY A 137 1.79 -39.47 10.87
C GLY A 137 3.31 -39.24 10.90
N PHE A 138 3.77 -37.99 11.01
CA PHE A 138 5.19 -37.71 11.23
C PHE A 138 5.63 -38.10 12.64
N GLU A 139 6.53 -39.07 12.73
CA GLU A 139 7.35 -39.22 13.94
C GLU A 139 8.36 -38.06 13.99
N GLY A 140 8.61 -37.50 15.17
CA GLY A 140 9.27 -36.20 15.39
C GLY A 140 10.76 -36.09 14.97
N ASN A 141 11.21 -36.88 13.99
CA ASN A 141 12.61 -36.97 13.57
C ASN A 141 12.82 -36.93 12.04
N GLU A 142 11.77 -36.80 11.22
CA GLU A 142 11.92 -36.82 9.75
C GLU A 142 12.42 -35.49 9.15
N GLY A 143 12.53 -34.40 9.93
CA GLY A 143 13.10 -33.13 9.46
C GLY A 143 12.30 -32.45 8.34
N ILE A 144 11.00 -32.73 8.25
CA ILE A 144 10.06 -32.14 7.30
C ILE A 144 9.28 -31.04 8.01
N ILE A 145 9.21 -29.85 7.40
CA ILE A 145 8.41 -28.73 7.90
C ILE A 145 7.36 -28.36 6.87
N VAL A 146 6.10 -28.30 7.29
CA VAL A 146 4.99 -27.84 6.45
C VAL A 146 4.73 -26.36 6.74
N ILE A 147 4.81 -25.51 5.72
CA ILE A 147 4.45 -24.09 5.81
C ILE A 147 3.18 -23.90 4.99
N ALA A 148 2.13 -23.33 5.57
CA ALA A 148 0.91 -22.99 4.85
C ALA A 148 0.68 -21.48 4.88
N ALA A 149 0.13 -20.90 3.82
CA ALA A 149 -0.25 -19.49 3.77
C ALA A 149 -1.77 -19.33 3.60
N THR A 150 -2.35 -18.38 4.33
CA THR A 150 -3.75 -17.96 4.12
C THR A 150 -3.91 -16.47 4.41
N ASN A 151 -4.85 -15.85 3.69
CA ASN A 151 -5.39 -14.53 4.01
C ASN A 151 -6.63 -14.59 4.92
N ARG A 152 -7.16 -15.79 5.19
CA ARG A 152 -8.42 -16.00 5.91
C ARG A 152 -8.27 -17.07 7.00
N PRO A 153 -7.63 -16.74 8.14
CA PRO A 153 -7.48 -17.70 9.23
C PRO A 153 -8.81 -18.05 9.89
N ASP A 154 -9.81 -17.16 9.79
CA ASP A 154 -11.14 -17.28 10.39
C ASP A 154 -11.98 -18.40 9.79
N VAL A 155 -11.74 -18.74 8.51
CA VAL A 155 -12.51 -19.78 7.83
C VAL A 155 -11.91 -21.16 8.00
N LEU A 156 -10.69 -21.30 8.53
CA LEU A 156 -10.01 -22.59 8.63
C LEU A 156 -10.65 -23.51 9.69
N ASP A 157 -10.58 -24.81 9.43
CA ASP A 157 -11.01 -25.83 10.37
C ASP A 157 -10.09 -25.79 11.61
N PRO A 158 -10.65 -25.63 12.83
CA PRO A 158 -9.87 -25.61 14.06
C PRO A 158 -9.00 -26.86 14.27
N ALA A 159 -9.30 -27.97 13.60
CA ALA A 159 -8.49 -29.18 13.60
C ALA A 159 -7.08 -28.94 13.03
N LEU A 160 -6.91 -28.06 12.03
CA LEU A 160 -5.61 -27.73 11.44
C LEU A 160 -4.70 -26.99 12.43
N LEU A 161 -5.29 -26.18 13.32
CA LEU A 161 -4.60 -25.33 14.28
C LEU A 161 -4.27 -26.06 15.60
N ARG A 162 -4.53 -27.37 15.70
CA ARG A 162 -4.23 -28.13 16.92
C ARG A 162 -2.74 -28.41 17.06
N PRO A 163 -2.20 -28.46 18.29
CA PRO A 163 -0.81 -28.84 18.54
C PRO A 163 -0.43 -30.14 17.84
N GLY A 164 0.72 -30.15 17.16
CA GLY A 164 1.19 -31.27 16.33
C GLY A 164 0.84 -31.15 14.84
N ARG A 165 0.09 -30.11 14.43
CA ARG A 165 -0.20 -29.77 13.03
C ARG A 165 0.38 -28.40 12.72
N PHE A 166 -0.47 -27.38 12.48
CA PHE A 166 -0.02 -25.98 12.43
C PHE A 166 0.01 -25.40 13.84
N ASP A 167 1.03 -25.78 14.59
CA ASP A 167 1.24 -25.39 15.99
C ASP A 167 1.91 -24.03 16.14
N ARG A 168 2.49 -23.49 15.06
CA ARG A 168 3.01 -22.12 14.99
C ARG A 168 2.20 -21.27 14.02
N GLN A 169 1.90 -20.05 14.42
CA GLN A 169 1.24 -19.05 13.57
C GLN A 169 2.12 -17.82 13.49
N VAL A 170 2.53 -17.47 12.28
CA VAL A 170 3.33 -16.29 11.98
C VAL A 170 2.41 -15.29 11.30
N VAL A 171 2.22 -14.12 11.89
CA VAL A 171 1.42 -13.06 11.28
C VAL A 171 2.32 -12.17 10.43
N VAL A 172 2.03 -12.12 9.13
CA VAL A 172 2.73 -11.32 8.14
C VAL A 172 1.77 -10.20 7.71
N GLY A 173 1.81 -9.08 8.44
CA GLY A 173 0.92 -7.92 8.31
C GLY A 173 1.08 -7.06 7.05
N LEU A 174 1.01 -5.74 7.15
CA LEU A 174 1.46 -4.84 6.08
C LEU A 174 2.78 -4.19 6.54
N PRO A 175 3.70 -3.87 5.63
CA PRO A 175 4.95 -3.22 6.00
C PRO A 175 4.71 -1.81 6.56
N ASP A 176 5.47 -1.46 7.59
CA ASP A 176 5.52 -0.10 8.16
C ASP A 176 6.28 0.86 7.23
N VAL A 177 6.30 2.17 7.55
CA VAL A 177 7.02 3.18 6.73
C VAL A 177 8.47 2.75 6.42
N ARG A 178 9.19 2.26 7.43
CA ARG A 178 10.60 1.85 7.26
C ARG A 178 10.70 0.60 6.39
N GLY A 179 9.81 -0.36 6.58
CA GLY A 179 9.76 -1.56 5.78
C GLY A 179 9.39 -1.29 4.34
N ARG A 180 8.43 -0.39 4.08
CA ARG A 180 8.11 0.09 2.73
C ARG A 180 9.32 0.74 2.06
N GLU A 181 10.07 1.57 2.79
CA GLU A 181 11.31 2.17 2.28
C GLU A 181 12.35 1.09 1.90
N GLN A 182 12.53 0.06 2.72
CA GLN A 182 13.46 -1.03 2.42
C GLN A 182 13.00 -1.86 1.21
N ILE A 183 11.71 -2.21 1.13
CA ILE A 183 11.13 -2.94 0.00
C ILE A 183 11.32 -2.13 -1.29
N LEU A 184 11.02 -0.83 -1.26
CA LEU A 184 11.26 0.07 -2.38
C LEU A 184 12.72 0.03 -2.82
N LYS A 185 13.68 0.15 -1.88
CA LYS A 185 15.12 0.07 -2.20
C LYS A 185 15.51 -1.24 -2.87
N VAL A 186 14.93 -2.37 -2.47
CA VAL A 186 15.19 -3.67 -3.12
C VAL A 186 14.71 -3.67 -4.57
N HIS A 187 13.50 -3.20 -4.83
CA HIS A 187 12.94 -3.17 -6.19
C HIS A 187 13.59 -2.09 -7.07
N MET A 188 13.94 -0.95 -6.48
CA MET A 188 14.63 0.17 -7.13
C MET A 188 16.01 -0.20 -7.69
N ARG A 189 16.73 -1.17 -7.08
CA ARG A 189 18.03 -1.66 -7.60
C ARG A 189 17.97 -2.21 -9.03
N ARG A 190 16.79 -2.63 -9.49
CA ARG A 190 16.60 -3.23 -10.82
C ARG A 190 16.33 -2.20 -11.92
N VAL A 191 16.22 -0.92 -11.57
CA VAL A 191 15.79 0.16 -12.46
C VAL A 191 16.85 1.27 -12.46
N PRO A 192 17.15 1.90 -13.60
CA PRO A 192 18.06 3.06 -13.63
C PRO A 192 17.36 4.29 -13.02
N LEU A 193 17.88 4.77 -11.88
CA LEU A 193 17.31 5.88 -11.10
C LEU A 193 18.12 7.16 -11.30
N ALA A 194 17.44 8.31 -11.25
CA ALA A 194 18.06 9.61 -11.12
C ALA A 194 18.42 9.93 -9.64
N THR A 195 19.24 10.96 -9.44
CA THR A 195 19.78 11.35 -8.12
C THR A 195 18.77 12.08 -7.21
N ASP A 196 17.62 12.48 -7.76
CA ASP A 196 16.57 13.23 -7.08
C ASP A 196 15.56 12.34 -6.32
N ILE A 197 15.73 11.02 -6.36
CA ILE A 197 14.78 10.08 -5.76
C ILE A 197 15.01 9.93 -4.27
N ASP A 198 13.95 10.19 -3.50
CA ASP A 198 13.88 9.91 -2.07
C ASP A 198 12.83 8.83 -1.79
N ALA A 199 13.32 7.62 -1.46
CA ALA A 199 12.46 6.48 -1.13
C ALA A 199 11.62 6.71 0.14
N ALA A 200 12.06 7.56 1.07
CA ALA A 200 11.32 7.84 2.30
C ALA A 200 10.06 8.69 2.04
N ILE A 201 10.11 9.60 1.06
CA ILE A 201 8.93 10.37 0.63
C ILE A 201 7.91 9.43 -0.01
N ILE A 202 8.36 8.54 -0.89
CA ILE A 202 7.48 7.55 -1.55
C ILE A 202 6.84 6.63 -0.51
N ALA A 203 7.64 6.10 0.43
CA ALA A 203 7.15 5.19 1.47
C ALA A 203 6.07 5.82 2.37
N ARG A 204 6.22 7.11 2.72
CA ARG A 204 5.17 7.87 3.44
C ARG A 204 3.92 8.08 2.59
N GLY A 205 4.08 8.25 1.28
CA GLY A 205 3.00 8.48 0.33
C GLY A 205 2.20 7.24 -0.06
N THR A 206 2.65 6.05 0.38
CA THR A 206 2.01 4.76 0.06
C THR A 206 1.57 4.02 1.33
N PRO A 207 0.75 4.64 2.21
CA PRO A 207 0.28 3.95 3.41
C PRO A 207 -0.59 2.75 3.03
N GLY A 208 -0.42 1.64 3.74
CA GLY A 208 -1.18 0.40 3.51
C GLY A 208 -0.80 -0.40 2.27
N PHE A 209 0.22 0.03 1.51
CA PHE A 209 0.69 -0.74 0.35
C PHE A 209 1.38 -2.02 0.80
N SER A 210 1.04 -3.14 0.14
CA SER A 210 1.75 -4.40 0.29
C SER A 210 3.10 -4.38 -0.44
N GLY A 211 3.96 -5.37 -0.19
CA GLY A 211 5.22 -5.51 -0.93
C GLY A 211 5.01 -5.65 -2.44
N ALA A 212 3.95 -6.36 -2.85
CA ALA A 212 3.56 -6.49 -4.24
C ALA A 212 3.10 -5.14 -4.86
N ASP A 213 2.38 -4.31 -4.10
CA ASP A 213 1.94 -3.00 -4.56
C ASP A 213 3.14 -2.06 -4.78
N LEU A 214 4.13 -2.10 -3.88
CA LEU A 214 5.37 -1.34 -4.01
C LEU A 214 6.22 -1.81 -5.20
N ALA A 215 6.28 -3.12 -5.43
CA ALA A 215 6.93 -3.67 -6.62
C ALA A 215 6.24 -3.19 -7.91
N ASN A 216 4.91 -3.16 -7.91
CA ASN A 216 4.12 -2.64 -9.03
C ASN A 216 4.32 -1.13 -9.22
N LEU A 217 4.43 -0.35 -8.14
CA LEU A 217 4.73 1.07 -8.19
C LEU A 217 6.05 1.37 -8.91
N VAL A 218 7.12 0.64 -8.56
CA VAL A 218 8.43 0.78 -9.22
C VAL A 218 8.33 0.41 -10.70
N ASN A 219 7.60 -0.64 -11.03
CA ASN A 219 7.37 -1.06 -12.41
C ASN A 219 6.61 0.00 -13.22
N GLU A 220 5.54 0.56 -12.66
CA GLU A 220 4.75 1.63 -13.29
C GLU A 220 5.59 2.90 -13.51
N ALA A 221 6.44 3.27 -12.56
CA ALA A 221 7.37 4.40 -12.71
C ALA A 221 8.34 4.18 -13.89
N ALA A 222 8.87 2.97 -14.03
CA ALA A 222 9.72 2.61 -15.16
C ALA A 222 8.96 2.66 -16.51
N LEU A 223 7.69 2.23 -16.54
CA LEU A 223 6.84 2.32 -17.73
C LEU A 223 6.54 3.78 -18.11
N PHE A 224 6.34 4.67 -17.15
CA PHE A 224 6.19 6.11 -17.40
C PHE A 224 7.46 6.73 -17.98
N ALA A 225 8.63 6.37 -17.45
CA ALA A 225 9.92 6.83 -17.98
C ALA A 225 10.12 6.34 -19.42
N ALA A 226 9.84 5.06 -19.69
CA ALA A 226 9.94 4.47 -21.02
C ALA A 226 9.01 5.16 -22.02
N ARG A 227 7.76 5.45 -21.63
CA ARG A 227 6.79 6.18 -22.49
C ARG A 227 7.25 7.60 -22.79
N GLY A 228 7.95 8.24 -21.85
CA GLY A 228 8.55 9.56 -22.02
C GLY A 228 9.89 9.55 -22.76
N ASN A 229 10.34 8.41 -23.29
CA ASN A 229 11.67 8.22 -23.89
C ASN A 229 12.84 8.67 -22.96
N LYS A 230 12.64 8.57 -21.64
CA LYS A 230 13.68 8.88 -20.65
C LYS A 230 14.60 7.67 -20.43
N ARG A 231 15.89 7.93 -20.18
CA ARG A 231 16.90 6.90 -19.88
C ARG A 231 16.97 6.51 -18.40
N VAL A 232 16.53 7.41 -17.52
CA VAL A 232 16.50 7.25 -16.07
C VAL A 232 15.12 7.58 -15.55
N VAL A 233 14.71 6.91 -14.47
CA VAL A 233 13.46 7.18 -13.76
C VAL A 233 13.74 8.27 -12.72
N SER A 234 12.97 9.35 -12.72
CA SER A 234 13.07 10.44 -11.74
C SER A 234 11.92 10.42 -10.74
N MET A 235 11.97 11.28 -9.72
CA MET A 235 10.91 11.38 -8.71
C MET A 235 9.54 11.70 -9.33
N VAL A 236 9.53 12.46 -10.44
CA VAL A 236 8.31 12.80 -11.19
C VAL A 236 7.59 11.56 -11.73
N GLU A 237 8.32 10.54 -12.18
CA GLU A 237 7.71 9.30 -12.65
C GLU A 237 7.15 8.44 -11.51
N PHE A 238 7.82 8.44 -10.35
CA PHE A 238 7.31 7.77 -9.15
C PHE A 238 6.02 8.43 -8.64
N GLU A 239 5.96 9.77 -8.63
CA GLU A 239 4.75 10.51 -8.29
C GLU A 239 3.59 10.19 -9.25
N LYS A 240 3.85 10.16 -10.57
CA LYS A 240 2.84 9.77 -11.58
C LYS A 240 2.37 8.33 -11.41
N ALA A 241 3.28 7.41 -11.10
CA ALA A 241 2.96 6.02 -10.84
C ALA A 241 2.09 5.85 -9.59
N LYS A 242 2.44 6.56 -8.50
CA LYS A 242 1.67 6.61 -7.26
C LYS A 242 0.25 7.12 -7.52
N ASP A 243 0.14 8.26 -8.20
CA ASP A 243 -1.16 8.85 -8.55
C ASP A 243 -2.01 7.87 -9.39
N LYS A 244 -1.40 7.18 -10.36
CA LYS A 244 -2.11 6.19 -11.19
C LYS A 244 -2.63 5.01 -10.37
N ILE A 245 -1.84 4.48 -9.45
CA ILE A 245 -2.23 3.32 -8.62
C ILE A 245 -3.33 3.71 -7.63
N MET A 246 -3.19 4.86 -6.97
CA MET A 246 -4.13 5.27 -5.92
C MET A 246 -5.44 5.83 -6.48
N MET A 247 -5.39 6.61 -7.56
CA MET A 247 -6.54 7.37 -8.06
C MET A 247 -7.04 6.88 -9.42
N GLY A 248 -6.28 6.02 -10.09
CA GLY A 248 -6.52 5.60 -11.47
C GLY A 248 -5.85 6.50 -12.51
N ALA A 249 -5.99 6.10 -13.78
CA ALA A 249 -5.38 6.81 -14.88
C ALA A 249 -5.97 8.22 -15.08
N GLU A 250 -5.11 9.14 -15.53
CA GLU A 250 -5.47 10.50 -15.91
C GLU A 250 -6.42 10.51 -17.11
N ARG A 251 -7.51 11.28 -17.03
CA ARG A 251 -8.53 11.35 -18.09
C ARG A 251 -8.33 12.56 -19.00
N ARG A 252 -7.25 12.56 -19.79
CA ARG A 252 -6.93 13.66 -20.73
C ARG A 252 -8.03 13.98 -21.75
N ALA A 253 -8.87 13.00 -22.10
CA ALA A 253 -9.97 13.18 -23.05
C ALA A 253 -11.22 13.83 -22.42
N MET A 254 -11.29 13.94 -21.09
CA MET A 254 -12.42 14.58 -20.42
C MET A 254 -12.22 16.09 -20.46
N VAL A 255 -12.93 16.75 -21.38
CA VAL A 255 -12.92 18.21 -21.49
C VAL A 255 -13.89 18.76 -20.44
N MET A 256 -13.34 19.43 -19.43
CA MET A 256 -14.12 20.22 -18.48
C MET A 256 -14.29 21.64 -19.02
N THR A 257 -15.46 22.23 -18.80
CA THR A 257 -15.64 23.66 -19.05
C THR A 257 -14.82 24.48 -18.05
N GLU A 258 -14.43 25.71 -18.41
CA GLU A 258 -13.71 26.61 -17.51
C GLU A 258 -14.45 26.81 -16.18
N ALA A 259 -15.77 26.95 -16.21
CA ALA A 259 -16.58 27.08 -15.00
C ALA A 259 -16.55 25.82 -14.10
N GLN A 260 -16.52 24.62 -14.69
CA GLN A 260 -16.37 23.38 -13.93
C GLN A 260 -14.97 23.26 -13.34
N LYS A 261 -13.93 23.61 -14.12
CA LYS A 261 -12.54 23.62 -13.67
C LYS A 261 -12.35 24.60 -12.51
N GLU A 262 -12.95 25.78 -12.60
CA GLU A 262 -12.97 26.79 -11.55
C GLU A 262 -13.69 26.31 -10.29
N SER A 263 -14.87 25.71 -10.43
CA SER A 263 -15.60 25.14 -9.30
C SER A 263 -14.78 24.06 -8.60
N THR A 264 -14.11 23.18 -9.35
CA THR A 264 -13.21 22.17 -8.79
C THR A 264 -12.00 22.81 -8.12
N ALA A 265 -11.44 23.89 -8.67
CA ALA A 265 -10.34 24.60 -8.03
C ALA A 265 -10.73 25.20 -6.68
N TYR A 266 -11.91 25.82 -6.56
CA TYR A 266 -12.42 26.27 -5.25
C TYR A 266 -12.68 25.12 -4.29
N HIS A 267 -13.23 24.01 -4.79
CA HIS A 267 -13.49 22.82 -3.99
C HIS A 267 -12.20 22.27 -3.35
N GLU A 268 -11.17 22.04 -4.16
CA GLU A 268 -9.89 21.51 -3.68
C GLU A 268 -9.12 22.52 -2.81
N ALA A 269 -9.17 23.81 -3.15
CA ALA A 269 -8.60 24.86 -2.30
C ALA A 269 -9.26 24.88 -0.91
N GLY A 270 -10.58 24.63 -0.84
CA GLY A 270 -11.31 24.51 0.42
C GLY A 270 -10.74 23.41 1.33
N HIS A 271 -10.52 22.21 0.79
CA HIS A 271 -9.88 21.12 1.52
C HIS A 271 -8.47 21.48 1.99
N ALA A 272 -7.65 22.06 1.11
CA ALA A 272 -6.27 22.40 1.41
C ALA A 272 -6.14 23.44 2.54
N ILE A 273 -6.94 24.51 2.49
CA ILE A 273 -6.89 25.60 3.49
C ILE A 273 -7.32 25.09 4.86
N ILE A 274 -8.45 24.37 4.92
CA ILE A 274 -8.95 23.85 6.19
C ILE A 274 -7.96 22.85 6.77
N GLY A 275 -7.47 21.90 5.96
CA GLY A 275 -6.49 20.90 6.41
C GLY A 275 -5.19 21.50 6.94
N ARG A 276 -4.80 22.70 6.46
CA ARG A 276 -3.60 23.40 6.94
C ARG A 276 -3.81 24.19 8.23
N LEU A 277 -5.04 24.66 8.48
CA LEU A 277 -5.35 25.56 9.61
C LEU A 277 -6.01 24.85 10.80
N VAL A 278 -6.50 23.63 10.62
CA VAL A 278 -6.96 22.81 11.75
C VAL A 278 -5.77 22.40 12.66
N PRO A 279 -5.99 22.21 13.97
CA PRO A 279 -4.93 21.96 14.95
C PRO A 279 -4.15 20.67 14.75
N GLU A 280 -4.80 19.61 14.27
CA GLU A 280 -4.16 18.30 14.10
C GLU A 280 -4.70 17.64 12.83
N HIS A 281 -3.89 17.62 11.78
CA HIS A 281 -4.19 16.96 10.51
C HIS A 281 -2.89 16.57 9.81
N ASP A 282 -2.96 15.59 8.92
CA ASP A 282 -1.82 15.24 8.09
C ASP A 282 -1.50 16.41 7.14
N PRO A 283 -0.23 16.76 6.89
CA PRO A 283 0.14 17.91 6.09
C PRO A 283 -0.28 17.77 4.62
N VAL A 284 -0.72 18.87 4.01
CA VAL A 284 -1.05 18.92 2.59
C VAL A 284 0.25 18.75 1.78
N HIS A 285 0.24 17.78 0.87
CA HIS A 285 1.39 17.47 0.03
C HIS A 285 1.25 18.04 -1.37
N LYS A 286 0.07 17.88 -1.98
CA LYS A 286 -0.21 18.25 -3.37
C LYS A 286 -1.71 18.48 -3.56
N VAL A 287 -2.07 19.45 -4.39
CA VAL A 287 -3.45 19.70 -4.81
C VAL A 287 -3.51 19.72 -6.32
N THR A 288 -4.45 18.98 -6.93
CA THR A 288 -4.61 18.94 -8.39
C THR A 288 -6.07 19.01 -8.79
N ILE A 289 -6.34 19.69 -9.90
CA ILE A 289 -7.67 19.78 -10.53
C ILE A 289 -7.75 18.95 -11.82
N ILE A 290 -6.77 18.06 -12.02
CA ILE A 290 -6.72 17.17 -13.17
C ILE A 290 -7.56 15.92 -12.87
N PRO A 291 -8.56 15.58 -13.71
CA PRO A 291 -9.45 14.47 -13.43
C PRO A 291 -8.71 13.11 -13.49
N ARG A 292 -8.86 12.31 -12.43
CA ARG A 292 -8.25 10.99 -12.27
C ARG A 292 -9.28 9.97 -11.81
N GLY A 293 -9.41 8.86 -12.54
CA GLY A 293 -10.37 7.81 -12.23
C GLY A 293 -11.81 8.36 -12.10
N ARG A 294 -12.34 8.34 -10.86
CA ARG A 294 -13.67 8.85 -10.51
C ARG A 294 -13.69 10.27 -9.93
N ALA A 295 -12.53 10.84 -9.60
CA ALA A 295 -12.39 12.16 -9.01
C ALA A 295 -12.11 13.23 -10.08
N LEU A 296 -12.65 14.43 -9.90
CA LEU A 296 -12.42 15.59 -10.79
C LEU A 296 -11.21 16.43 -10.36
N GLY A 297 -10.94 16.47 -9.05
CA GLY A 297 -9.75 17.01 -8.42
C GLY A 297 -9.44 16.20 -7.17
N VAL A 298 -8.27 16.43 -6.56
CA VAL A 298 -7.94 15.85 -5.27
C VAL A 298 -6.90 16.66 -4.52
N THR A 299 -7.11 16.78 -3.22
CA THR A 299 -6.17 17.28 -2.23
C THR A 299 -5.51 16.11 -1.52
N PHE A 300 -4.21 15.95 -1.70
CA PHE A 300 -3.45 14.84 -1.16
C PHE A 300 -2.76 15.25 0.15
N PHE A 301 -3.05 14.51 1.21
CA PHE A 301 -2.40 14.66 2.51
C PHE A 301 -1.38 13.55 2.72
N LEU A 302 -0.20 13.90 3.20
CA LEU A 302 0.91 12.96 3.41
C LEU A 302 1.15 12.76 4.90
N PRO A 303 0.82 11.61 5.49
CA PRO A 303 1.09 11.35 6.89
C PRO A 303 2.59 11.44 7.20
N GLU A 304 2.93 11.99 8.37
CA GLU A 304 4.33 12.05 8.82
C GLU A 304 4.86 10.66 9.25
N GLY A 305 3.96 9.78 9.68
CA GLY A 305 4.24 8.38 10.02
C GLY A 305 2.96 7.55 10.09
N ASP A 306 3.13 6.23 10.25
CA ASP A 306 2.00 5.32 10.41
C ASP A 306 1.42 5.46 11.84
N ALA A 307 0.25 6.09 11.95
CA ALA A 307 -0.44 6.25 13.22
C ALA A 307 -1.26 5.00 13.56
N ILE A 308 -0.98 4.36 14.69
CA ILE A 308 -1.72 3.19 15.18
C ILE A 308 -3.09 3.60 15.75
N SER A 309 -3.18 4.80 16.33
CA SER A 309 -4.41 5.36 16.88
C SER A 309 -4.57 6.83 16.51
N ALA A 310 -5.83 7.30 16.47
CA ALA A 310 -6.17 8.68 16.17
C ALA A 310 -6.82 9.34 17.39
N SER A 311 -6.42 10.58 17.68
CA SER A 311 -7.04 11.40 18.72
C SER A 311 -8.42 11.89 18.28
N ARG A 312 -9.31 12.23 19.24
CA ARG A 312 -10.58 12.91 18.93
C ARG A 312 -10.35 14.19 18.12
N GLN A 313 -9.29 14.95 18.44
CA GLN A 313 -8.97 16.20 17.77
C GLN A 313 -8.58 15.99 16.31
N LYS A 314 -7.79 14.95 16.00
CA LYS A 314 -7.43 14.58 14.63
C LYS A 314 -8.66 14.18 13.81
N LEU A 315 -9.54 13.36 14.39
CA LEU A 315 -10.77 12.90 13.72
C LEU A 315 -11.73 14.07 13.44
N GLU A 316 -11.93 14.97 14.41
CA GLU A 316 -12.75 16.18 14.19
C GLU A 316 -12.14 17.11 13.13
N SER A 317 -10.82 17.25 13.11
CA SER A 317 -10.11 18.03 12.09
C SER A 317 -10.22 17.41 10.69
N GLN A 318 -10.26 16.08 10.58
CA GLN A 318 -10.56 15.37 9.33
C GLN A 318 -12.00 15.65 8.87
N ILE A 319 -12.99 15.62 9.77
CA ILE A 319 -14.39 15.96 9.43
C ILE A 319 -14.51 17.41 8.95
N SER A 320 -13.83 18.35 9.60
CA SER A 320 -13.77 19.74 9.13
C SER A 320 -13.17 19.84 7.73
N THR A 321 -12.08 19.12 7.46
CA THR A 321 -11.42 19.10 6.16
C THR A 321 -12.33 18.53 5.07
N LEU A 322 -13.01 17.41 5.34
CA LEU A 322 -13.98 16.80 4.40
C LEU A 322 -15.17 17.72 4.08
N SER A 323 -15.51 18.64 4.99
CA SER A 323 -16.57 19.64 4.74
C SER A 323 -16.12 20.79 3.84
N GLY A 324 -14.81 20.91 3.59
CA GLY A 324 -14.20 22.09 2.98
C GLY A 324 -14.60 22.37 1.54
N GLY A 325 -14.60 21.35 0.67
CA GLY A 325 -14.94 21.53 -0.73
C GLY A 325 -16.37 22.03 -0.94
N ARG A 326 -17.34 21.38 -0.27
CA ARG A 326 -18.75 21.82 -0.29
C ARG A 326 -18.91 23.25 0.24
N LEU A 327 -18.24 23.58 1.35
CA LEU A 327 -18.33 24.91 1.96
C LEU A 327 -17.74 25.99 1.05
N ALA A 328 -16.62 25.71 0.38
CA ALA A 328 -16.03 26.66 -0.57
C ALA A 328 -17.02 26.96 -1.71
N GLU A 329 -17.65 25.94 -2.29
CA GLU A 329 -18.70 26.13 -3.30
C GLU A 329 -19.88 26.93 -2.76
N GLU A 330 -20.36 26.59 -1.55
CA GLU A 330 -21.51 27.26 -0.92
C GLU A 330 -21.23 28.74 -0.64
N ILE A 331 -20.02 29.11 -0.20
CA ILE A 331 -19.68 30.50 0.11
C ILE A 331 -19.50 31.33 -1.16
N ILE A 332 -18.91 30.76 -2.22
CA ILE A 332 -18.62 31.48 -3.46
C ILE A 332 -19.86 31.58 -4.36
N TYR A 333 -20.57 30.47 -4.56
CA TYR A 333 -21.68 30.39 -5.52
C TYR A 333 -23.06 30.44 -4.86
N GLY A 334 -23.15 30.28 -3.54
CA GLY A 334 -24.40 30.21 -2.81
C GLY A 334 -24.98 28.80 -2.73
N VAL A 335 -25.97 28.63 -1.83
CA VAL A 335 -26.54 27.31 -1.48
C VAL A 335 -27.21 26.61 -2.68
N GLU A 336 -27.84 27.38 -3.58
CA GLU A 336 -28.53 26.84 -4.75
C GLU A 336 -27.58 26.27 -5.82
N HIS A 337 -26.29 26.60 -5.74
CA HIS A 337 -25.27 26.22 -6.72
C HIS A 337 -24.26 25.19 -6.19
N VAL A 338 -24.52 24.60 -5.02
CA VAL A 338 -23.69 23.53 -4.46
C VAL A 338 -23.79 22.28 -5.34
N SER A 339 -22.64 21.72 -5.72
CA SER A 339 -22.56 20.59 -6.63
C SER A 339 -22.76 19.24 -5.94
N THR A 340 -22.93 18.19 -6.75
CA THR A 340 -22.92 16.79 -6.28
C THR A 340 -21.51 16.22 -6.06
N GLY A 341 -20.46 17.00 -6.35
CA GLY A 341 -19.06 16.60 -6.23
C GLY A 341 -18.69 16.19 -4.80
N ALA A 342 -19.24 16.86 -3.79
CA ALA A 342 -18.99 16.60 -2.37
C ALA A 342 -19.64 15.31 -1.82
N SER A 343 -20.30 14.51 -2.65
CA SER A 343 -21.04 13.32 -2.20
C SER A 343 -20.14 12.28 -1.52
N ASN A 344 -18.91 12.09 -2.01
CA ASN A 344 -17.96 11.18 -1.39
C ASN A 344 -17.47 11.71 -0.04
N ASP A 345 -17.19 13.01 0.07
CA ASP A 345 -16.69 13.61 1.30
C ASP A 345 -17.74 13.58 2.40
N ILE A 346 -19.02 13.83 2.05
CA ILE A 346 -20.15 13.68 2.96
C ILE A 346 -20.27 12.24 3.46
N LYS A 347 -20.12 11.25 2.56
CA LYS A 347 -20.17 9.83 2.93
C LYS A 347 -19.06 9.47 3.91
N VAL A 348 -17.81 9.86 3.61
CA VAL A 348 -16.65 9.60 4.46
C VAL A 348 -16.79 10.30 5.80
N ALA A 349 -17.18 11.58 5.83
CA ALA A 349 -17.39 12.35 7.05
C ALA A 349 -18.49 11.74 7.93
N THR A 350 -19.59 11.30 7.32
CA THR A 350 -20.70 10.67 8.03
C THR A 350 -20.29 9.33 8.64
N ASN A 351 -19.57 8.50 7.90
CA ASN A 351 -19.06 7.23 8.42
C ASN A 351 -18.06 7.44 9.56
N LEU A 352 -17.15 8.41 9.42
CA LEU A 352 -16.18 8.75 10.45
C LEU A 352 -16.88 9.23 11.72
N ALA A 353 -17.83 10.16 11.59
CA ALA A 353 -18.64 10.64 12.70
C ALA A 353 -19.45 9.52 13.38
N ARG A 354 -20.00 8.59 12.59
CA ARG A 354 -20.72 7.43 13.12
C ARG A 354 -19.79 6.52 13.92
N ASN A 355 -18.62 6.17 13.39
CA ASN A 355 -17.64 5.34 14.11
C ASN A 355 -17.15 6.00 15.41
N MET A 356 -16.96 7.33 15.39
CA MET A 356 -16.65 8.08 16.61
C MET A 356 -17.70 7.89 17.70
N VAL A 357 -18.98 7.86 17.32
CA VAL A 357 -20.10 7.72 18.26
C VAL A 357 -20.33 6.26 18.66
N THR A 358 -20.28 5.31 17.71
CA THR A 358 -20.74 3.93 17.95
C THR A 358 -19.63 2.94 18.27
N GLN A 359 -18.40 3.17 17.82
CA GLN A 359 -17.27 2.24 17.97
C GLN A 359 -16.22 2.74 18.96
N TRP A 360 -15.86 4.03 18.87
CA TRP A 360 -14.77 4.59 19.68
C TRP A 360 -15.24 5.33 20.93
N GLY A 361 -16.56 5.49 21.12
CA GLY A 361 -17.12 5.98 22.37
C GLY A 361 -16.85 7.46 22.67
N PHE A 362 -16.74 8.31 21.64
CA PHE A 362 -16.47 9.74 21.80
C PHE A 362 -17.71 10.60 22.11
N SER A 363 -18.91 9.99 22.17
CA SER A 363 -20.12 10.69 22.61
C SER A 363 -20.23 10.70 24.12
N GLU A 364 -20.44 11.89 24.70
CA GLU A 364 -20.63 12.06 26.14
C GLU A 364 -21.99 11.51 26.62
N LYS A 365 -23.01 11.55 25.76
CA LYS A 365 -24.36 11.07 26.11
C LYS A 365 -24.46 9.55 26.15
N LEU A 366 -23.74 8.89 25.24
CA LEU A 366 -23.74 7.43 25.12
C LEU A 366 -22.60 6.79 25.95
N GLY A 367 -21.53 7.55 26.18
CA GLY A 367 -20.36 7.07 26.91
C GLY A 367 -19.49 6.12 26.09
N PRO A 368 -18.46 5.54 26.72
CA PRO A 368 -17.48 4.69 26.05
C PRO A 368 -17.99 3.24 25.88
N LEU A 369 -19.07 3.08 25.10
CA LEU A 369 -19.70 1.78 24.83
C LEU A 369 -19.66 1.45 23.33
N LEU A 370 -19.54 0.15 23.02
CA LEU A 370 -19.60 -0.37 21.66
C LEU A 370 -21.06 -0.65 21.27
N TYR A 371 -21.59 0.14 20.33
CA TYR A 371 -22.96 0.03 19.82
C TYR A 371 -23.07 -0.71 18.49
N ALA A 372 -21.98 -0.77 17.71
CA ALA A 372 -21.93 -1.44 16.43
C ALA A 372 -20.63 -2.25 16.31
N GLU A 373 -20.74 -3.56 16.07
CA GLU A 373 -19.59 -4.37 15.67
C GLU A 373 -19.11 -3.94 14.27
N GLU A 374 -17.80 -4.05 14.00
CA GLU A 374 -17.29 -3.86 12.64
C GLU A 374 -17.99 -4.83 11.67
N GLU A 375 -18.40 -4.31 10.52
CA GLU A 375 -18.84 -5.12 9.38
C GLU A 375 -17.62 -5.88 8.82
N GLY A 376 -17.18 -6.95 9.50
CA GLY A 376 -16.31 -7.95 8.89
C GLY A 376 -16.98 -8.58 7.67
N GLU A 377 -16.20 -9.09 6.70
CA GLU A 377 -16.73 -9.67 5.46
C GLU A 377 -17.87 -10.66 5.72
N VAL A 378 -19.06 -10.21 5.35
CA VAL A 378 -20.35 -10.80 5.69
C VAL A 378 -20.56 -12.09 4.90
N PHE A 379 -20.40 -13.24 5.55
CA PHE A 379 -20.82 -14.52 4.96
C PHE A 379 -22.34 -14.57 4.81
N LEU A 380 -22.80 -14.90 3.60
CA LEU A 380 -24.21 -14.90 3.14
C LEU A 380 -25.21 -15.71 4.00
N GLY A 381 -24.73 -16.52 4.95
CA GLY A 381 -25.57 -17.35 5.84
C GLY A 381 -25.73 -16.84 7.28
N ARG A 382 -24.95 -15.85 7.73
CA ARG A 382 -25.03 -15.29 9.10
C ARG A 382 -25.64 -13.89 9.18
N SER A 383 -25.86 -13.25 8.03
CA SER A 383 -26.28 -11.85 7.90
C SER A 383 -27.73 -11.58 8.32
N VAL A 384 -28.63 -12.56 8.21
CA VAL A 384 -30.07 -12.29 8.40
C VAL A 384 -30.45 -12.11 9.88
N ALA A 385 -29.60 -12.55 10.82
CA ALA A 385 -29.93 -12.56 12.25
C ALA A 385 -29.10 -11.59 13.12
N LYS A 386 -28.14 -10.84 12.57
CA LYS A 386 -27.25 -9.95 13.35
C LYS A 386 -27.74 -8.49 13.45
N ALA A 387 -29.00 -8.21 13.10
CA ALA A 387 -29.56 -6.88 13.24
C ALA A 387 -30.30 -6.70 14.60
N LYS A 388 -29.82 -5.71 15.35
CA LYS A 388 -30.45 -5.00 16.50
C LYS A 388 -30.37 -5.64 17.89
N HIS A 389 -29.20 -5.53 18.53
CA HIS A 389 -29.12 -5.36 20.00
C HIS A 389 -29.29 -3.90 20.44
N MET A 390 -29.93 -3.05 19.62
CA MET A 390 -30.05 -1.60 19.88
C MET A 390 -31.51 -1.17 19.89
N SER A 391 -31.91 -0.46 20.95
CA SER A 391 -33.25 0.14 21.04
C SER A 391 -33.39 1.30 20.06
N ASP A 392 -34.61 1.56 19.58
CA ASP A 392 -34.86 2.68 18.65
C ASP A 392 -34.54 4.04 19.31
N GLU A 393 -34.69 4.17 20.63
CA GLU A 393 -34.29 5.37 21.36
C GLU A 393 -32.77 5.58 21.32
N THR A 394 -31.97 4.50 21.49
CA THR A 394 -30.51 4.58 21.38
C THR A 394 -30.09 4.96 19.96
N ALA A 395 -30.75 4.38 18.95
CA ALA A 395 -30.51 4.72 17.55
C ALA A 395 -30.75 6.21 17.28
N ARG A 396 -31.86 6.75 17.81
CA ARG A 396 -32.20 8.17 17.69
C ARG A 396 -31.16 9.07 18.35
N ILE A 397 -30.64 8.70 19.52
CA ILE A 397 -29.59 9.45 20.22
C ILE A 397 -28.30 9.43 19.38
N ILE A 398 -27.92 8.28 18.81
CA ILE A 398 -26.75 8.17 17.93
C ILE A 398 -26.87 9.12 16.74
N ASP A 399 -28.00 9.12 16.03
CA ASP A 399 -28.20 9.99 14.88
C ASP A 399 -28.11 11.48 15.23
N GLN A 400 -28.62 11.86 16.41
CA GLN A 400 -28.51 13.23 16.92
C GLN A 400 -27.06 13.62 17.23
N GLU A 401 -26.30 12.73 17.87
CA GLU A 401 -24.89 12.95 18.19
C GLU A 401 -24.02 13.04 16.93
N VAL A 402 -24.26 12.17 15.94
CA VAL A 402 -23.58 12.23 14.64
C VAL A 402 -23.86 13.56 13.94
N LYS A 403 -25.13 13.99 13.89
CA LYS A 403 -25.50 15.27 13.30
C LYS A 403 -24.82 16.45 14.02
N ALA A 404 -24.85 16.47 15.35
CA ALA A 404 -24.24 17.53 16.14
C ALA A 404 -22.71 17.60 15.93
N LEU A 405 -22.05 16.44 15.83
CA LEU A 405 -20.61 16.36 15.57
C LEU A 405 -20.24 16.92 14.18
N ILE A 406 -21.02 16.57 13.15
CA ILE A 406 -20.81 17.08 11.78
C ILE A 406 -21.08 18.59 11.75
N GLU A 407 -22.20 19.06 12.31
CA GLU A 407 -22.58 20.48 12.29
C GLU A 407 -21.56 21.39 12.99
N ARG A 408 -21.03 20.95 14.14
CA ARG A 408 -19.95 21.67 14.83
C ARG A 408 -18.70 21.83 13.97
N ASN A 409 -18.27 20.74 13.31
CA ASN A 409 -17.08 20.75 12.45
C ASN A 409 -17.31 21.49 11.12
N TYR A 410 -18.55 21.49 10.61
CA TYR A 410 -18.97 22.27 9.45
C TYR A 410 -18.91 23.78 9.75
N ASN A 411 -19.42 24.20 10.91
CA ASN A 411 -19.36 25.61 11.34
C ASN A 411 -17.93 26.08 11.58
N ARG A 412 -17.09 25.23 12.18
CA ARG A 412 -15.66 25.49 12.32
C ARG A 412 -14.97 25.68 10.96
N ALA A 413 -15.21 24.79 10.02
CA ALA A 413 -14.67 24.87 8.67
C ALA A 413 -15.15 26.14 7.94
N ARG A 414 -16.42 26.51 8.10
CA ARG A 414 -16.97 27.75 7.54
C ARG A 414 -16.21 28.97 8.05
N GLN A 415 -16.00 29.06 9.36
CA GLN A 415 -15.27 30.18 9.97
C GLN A 415 -13.85 30.29 9.40
N ILE A 416 -13.12 29.17 9.35
CA ILE A 416 -11.76 29.11 8.80
C ILE A 416 -11.71 29.62 7.35
N LEU A 417 -12.63 29.18 6.49
CA LEU A 417 -12.68 29.63 5.09
C LEU A 417 -13.07 31.10 4.96
N THR A 418 -13.99 31.56 5.81
CA THR A 418 -14.48 32.96 5.77
C THR A 418 -13.36 33.92 6.17
N ASP A 419 -12.57 33.54 7.17
CA ASP A 419 -11.43 34.34 7.66
C ASP A 419 -10.25 34.37 6.67
N ASN A 420 -10.20 33.45 5.69
CA ASN A 420 -9.10 33.28 4.75
C ASN A 420 -9.56 33.31 3.29
N MET A 421 -10.58 34.13 2.99
CA MET A 421 -11.17 34.27 1.66
C MET A 421 -10.17 34.73 0.60
N ASP A 422 -9.22 35.59 1.00
CA ASP A 422 -8.13 36.07 0.15
C ASP A 422 -7.24 34.93 -0.34
N ILE A 423 -6.90 34.00 0.57
CA ILE A 423 -6.11 32.80 0.26
C ILE A 423 -6.92 31.87 -0.65
N LEU A 424 -8.23 31.71 -0.42
CA LEU A 424 -9.10 30.87 -1.25
C LEU A 424 -9.09 31.31 -2.72
N HIS A 425 -9.25 32.60 -2.99
CA HIS A 425 -9.16 33.14 -4.35
C HIS A 425 -7.76 32.96 -4.95
N ALA A 426 -6.70 33.25 -4.20
CA ALA A 426 -5.32 33.09 -4.66
C ALA A 426 -4.97 31.63 -5.00
N MET A 427 -5.40 30.66 -4.18
CA MET A 427 -5.22 29.24 -4.44
C MET A 427 -5.96 28.80 -5.70
N LYS A 428 -7.21 29.25 -5.88
CA LYS A 428 -7.98 28.98 -7.09
C LYS A 428 -7.25 29.50 -8.33
N ASP A 429 -6.76 30.73 -8.31
CA ASP A 429 -6.09 31.32 -9.48
C ASP A 429 -4.78 30.58 -9.80
N ALA A 430 -4.04 30.17 -8.78
CA ALA A 430 -2.86 29.32 -8.94
C ALA A 430 -3.20 27.94 -9.53
N LEU A 431 -4.28 27.29 -9.07
CA LEU A 431 -4.75 26.01 -9.60
C LEU A 431 -5.24 26.14 -11.04
N MET A 432 -5.94 27.23 -11.39
CA MET A 432 -6.36 27.47 -12.78
C MET A 432 -5.17 27.67 -13.72
N LYS A 433 -4.08 28.28 -13.23
CA LYS A 433 -2.85 28.52 -14.01
C LYS A 433 -1.98 27.27 -14.16
N TYR A 434 -1.71 26.56 -13.06
CA TYR A 434 -0.72 25.48 -13.01
C TYR A 434 -1.34 24.07 -12.99
N GLU A 435 -2.66 23.95 -12.77
CA GLU A 435 -3.44 22.70 -12.66
C GLU A 435 -3.08 21.80 -11.47
N THR A 436 -1.86 21.93 -10.96
CA THR A 436 -1.34 21.23 -9.79
C THR A 436 -0.41 22.16 -9.02
N ILE A 437 -0.56 22.17 -7.69
CA ILE A 437 0.32 22.91 -6.77
C ILE A 437 0.85 21.98 -5.68
N ASP A 438 2.15 22.09 -5.39
CA ASP A 438 2.83 21.28 -4.38
C ASP A 438 2.94 22.01 -3.03
N ALA A 439 3.29 21.29 -1.96
CA ALA A 439 3.41 21.84 -0.60
C ALA A 439 4.19 23.17 -0.50
N PRO A 440 5.35 23.39 -1.16
CA PRO A 440 6.05 24.68 -1.08
C PRO A 440 5.28 25.84 -1.70
N GLN A 441 4.48 25.58 -2.74
CA GLN A 441 3.63 26.58 -3.39
C GLN A 441 2.42 26.90 -2.51
N ILE A 442 1.87 25.89 -1.85
CA ILE A 442 0.81 26.04 -0.86
C ILE A 442 1.31 26.87 0.33
N ASP A 443 2.52 26.64 0.82
CA ASP A 443 3.12 27.42 1.89
C ASP A 443 3.31 28.90 1.50
N ASP A 444 3.68 29.18 0.24
CA ASP A 444 3.75 30.55 -0.25
C ASP A 444 2.37 31.23 -0.27
N LEU A 445 1.33 30.51 -0.72
CA LEU A 445 -0.05 30.99 -0.73
C LEU A 445 -0.57 31.27 0.69
N MET A 446 -0.31 30.36 1.63
CA MET A 446 -0.69 30.53 3.03
C MET A 446 0.04 31.70 3.69
N ALA A 447 1.25 32.00 3.24
CA ALA A 447 2.03 33.17 3.67
C ALA A 447 1.67 34.47 2.91
N ARG A 448 0.66 34.46 2.03
CA ARG A 448 0.24 35.59 1.19
C ARG A 448 1.36 36.12 0.29
N ARG A 449 2.19 35.21 -0.22
CA ARG A 449 3.26 35.50 -1.19
C ARG A 449 2.85 35.06 -2.59
N GLU A 450 3.50 35.64 -3.58
CA GLU A 450 3.32 35.22 -4.97
C GLU A 450 3.83 33.79 -5.18
N VAL A 451 3.06 32.98 -5.89
CA VAL A 451 3.33 31.54 -6.06
C VAL A 451 4.46 31.33 -7.04
N ARG A 452 5.50 30.63 -6.59
CA ARG A 452 6.58 30.19 -7.48
C ARG A 452 6.06 29.23 -8.57
N PRO A 453 6.65 29.23 -9.78
CA PRO A 453 6.32 28.23 -10.80
C PRO A 453 6.63 26.80 -10.32
N PRO A 454 5.87 25.79 -10.78
CA PRO A 454 6.19 24.37 -10.54
C PRO A 454 7.57 23.99 -11.06
N ALA A 455 8.20 22.98 -10.47
CA ALA A 455 9.49 22.47 -10.93
C ALA A 455 9.38 21.92 -12.36
N GLY A 456 10.17 22.48 -13.29
CA GLY A 456 10.15 22.09 -14.71
C GLY A 456 9.05 22.73 -15.56
N TRP A 457 8.40 23.80 -15.06
CA TRP A 457 7.44 24.59 -15.84
C TRP A 457 8.13 25.46 -16.89
N GLU A 458 7.85 25.21 -18.16
CA GLU A 458 8.19 26.12 -19.27
C GLU A 458 6.97 26.99 -19.57
N ASP A 459 7.11 28.32 -19.49
CA ASP A 459 6.00 29.26 -19.68
C ASP A 459 5.50 29.20 -21.14
N PRO A 460 4.24 28.79 -21.39
CA PRO A 460 3.69 28.73 -22.75
C PRO A 460 3.66 30.09 -23.47
N ASN A 461 3.70 31.19 -22.71
CA ASN A 461 3.67 32.57 -23.21
C ASN A 461 4.98 33.34 -22.98
N GLY A 462 6.05 32.66 -22.58
CA GLY A 462 7.38 33.26 -22.43
C GLY A 462 7.95 33.67 -23.79
N THR A 463 7.88 34.95 -24.11
CA THR A 463 8.67 35.53 -25.20
C THR A 463 10.14 35.33 -24.85
N ASN A 464 10.86 34.57 -25.69
CA ASN A 464 12.31 34.48 -25.67
C ASN A 464 12.91 35.89 -25.87
N ASN A 465 13.11 36.61 -24.77
CA ASN A 465 14.01 37.75 -24.71
C ASN A 465 15.16 37.39 -23.77
N SER A 466 16.00 36.45 -24.22
CA SER A 466 17.40 36.44 -23.85
C SER A 466 18.21 36.90 -25.07
N ASP A 467 18.25 38.23 -25.24
CA ASP A 467 19.39 38.87 -25.89
C ASP A 467 20.63 38.56 -25.05
N SER A 468 21.26 37.43 -25.33
CA SER A 468 22.66 37.20 -25.02
C SER A 468 23.38 37.07 -26.35
N ASN A 469 23.93 38.21 -26.77
CA ASN A 469 24.84 38.34 -27.89
C ASN A 469 26.12 37.53 -27.55
N GLY A 470 26.10 36.24 -27.87
CA GLY A 470 27.23 35.32 -27.78
C GLY A 470 27.39 34.64 -29.13
N THR A 471 28.28 35.19 -29.96
CA THR A 471 28.62 34.67 -31.28
C THR A 471 29.00 33.18 -31.19
N PRO A 472 28.47 32.27 -32.03
CA PRO A 472 28.87 30.87 -31.99
C PRO A 472 30.29 30.73 -32.54
N GLN A 473 31.25 30.43 -31.67
CA GLN A 473 32.60 30.06 -32.11
C GLN A 473 32.53 28.62 -32.63
N ALA A 474 32.84 28.44 -33.93
CA ALA A 474 32.81 27.15 -34.61
C ALA A 474 33.71 26.10 -33.92
N PRO A 475 33.32 24.81 -33.87
CA PRO A 475 34.16 23.76 -33.31
C PRO A 475 35.43 23.60 -34.16
N ARG A 476 36.60 23.52 -33.49
CA ARG A 476 37.86 23.16 -34.15
C ARG A 476 37.79 21.71 -34.65
N PRO A 477 38.29 21.41 -35.87
CA PRO A 477 38.31 20.04 -36.36
C PRO A 477 39.31 19.19 -35.58
N VAL A 478 38.90 17.94 -35.34
CA VAL A 478 39.63 16.90 -34.64
C VAL A 478 40.71 16.37 -35.57
N ASP A 479 41.97 16.33 -35.12
CA ASP A 479 43.09 15.75 -35.87
C ASP A 479 42.90 14.24 -36.06
N GLU A 480 43.01 13.78 -37.31
CA GLU A 480 43.03 12.38 -37.71
C GLU A 480 44.34 11.67 -37.31
N PRO A 481 44.32 10.33 -37.14
CA PRO A 481 45.45 9.58 -36.60
C PRO A 481 46.57 9.36 -37.63
N ARG A 482 47.80 9.73 -37.26
CA ARG A 482 49.01 9.47 -38.04
C ARG A 482 49.32 7.97 -38.11
N THR A 483 49.40 7.45 -39.32
CA THR A 483 49.97 6.13 -39.65
C THR A 483 51.50 6.12 -39.47
N PRO A 484 52.11 4.97 -39.10
CA PRO A 484 53.55 4.87 -38.95
C PRO A 484 54.21 4.54 -40.30
N ASN A 485 55.29 5.24 -40.65
CA ASN A 485 56.15 4.86 -41.77
C ASN A 485 57.50 4.33 -41.23
N PRO A 486 58.06 3.25 -41.79
CA PRO A 486 59.22 2.56 -41.23
C PRO A 486 60.53 3.03 -41.88
N GLY A 487 61.62 2.95 -41.12
CA GLY A 487 62.95 2.70 -41.71
C GLY A 487 64.07 3.66 -41.31
N ASN A 488 65.13 3.05 -40.78
CA ASN A 488 66.54 3.48 -40.75
C ASN A 488 66.88 4.57 -39.72
N THR A 489 67.94 4.46 -38.90
CA THR A 489 69.10 3.55 -38.84
C THR A 489 69.91 3.95 -37.61
N MET A 490 70.52 2.98 -36.91
CA MET A 490 71.81 3.08 -36.17
C MET A 490 71.91 4.15 -35.06
N SER A 491 72.58 4.03 -33.93
CA SER A 491 73.63 3.18 -33.36
C SER A 491 73.76 3.78 -31.94
N GLU A 492 73.61 2.99 -30.88
CA GLU A 492 74.74 2.61 -30.02
C GLU A 492 75.05 3.62 -28.88
N GLN A 493 75.30 3.02 -27.71
CA GLN A 493 76.09 3.50 -26.58
C GLN A 493 75.40 4.15 -25.36
N LEU A 494 75.46 3.35 -24.27
CA LEU A 494 75.94 3.67 -22.91
C LEU A 494 75.34 4.90 -22.21
N GLY A 495 74.90 4.86 -20.96
CA GLY A 495 75.12 3.95 -19.84
C GLY A 495 74.73 4.70 -18.56
N ASP A 496 74.65 3.96 -17.44
CA ASP A 496 74.67 4.39 -16.03
C ASP A 496 73.73 5.55 -15.61
N LYS A 497 72.84 5.40 -14.63
CA LYS A 497 72.91 4.67 -13.36
C LYS A 497 71.50 4.55 -12.76
#